data_AF-A0A258W8S9-F1
#
_entry.id   AF-A0A258W8S9-F1
#
_cell.length_a   1.000
_cell.length_b   1.000
_cell.length_c   1.000
_cell.angle_alpha   90.00
_cell.angle_beta   90.00
_cell.angle_gamma   90.00
#
_symmetry.space_group_name_H-M   'P 1'
#
loop_
_entity.id
_entity.type
_entity.pdbx_description
1 polymer ?
#
loop_
_entity_poly.entity_id
_entity_poly.type
_entity_poly.pdbx_seq_one_letter_code
_entity_poly.pdbx_strand_id
1 'polypeptide(L)'
;MKLSRKNLLVTTGDADGVGFEVAAKSLIQLPAIFFKSNRIFLFVTKKYQARYFELLKKHFFLNVVTTTSLDFDLWDLDTKSRKPVLNFVVATDSPADWILNLAKICLDNSSTTALVTGPLSKTLIKDAGYSFVGHTEILAHVSKAKSLYMGFVGKYFNVVLLTGHVPLCRVSKELKRIDWKGVFDITHAFRRSLPQRKKPVAMVGVNPHAGEKGMISAGEEDYLSKQINLDKNRLGIKGPLVPDAAFLKSNWEKYSVYLCPYHDQGLIPFKAIHGQDSGVHVTLGLPFVRTSVDHGTAKEIFGKNLANPNSMKEALLLAVRLLH
;
A
#
# COMPACT_ATOMS: atom_id res chain seq x y z
N MET A 1 -6.56 19.57 -21.93
CA MET A 1 -7.24 18.43 -21.28
C MET A 1 -7.61 18.83 -19.86
N LYS A 2 -8.91 18.89 -19.52
CA LYS A 2 -9.30 18.90 -18.09
C LYS A 2 -8.83 17.56 -17.52
N LEU A 3 -7.87 17.56 -16.61
CA LEU A 3 -7.51 16.35 -15.85
C LEU A 3 -8.81 15.81 -15.25
N SER A 4 -9.22 14.59 -15.61
CA SER A 4 -10.35 13.94 -14.96
C SER A 4 -10.03 13.87 -13.46
N ARG A 5 -11.02 14.17 -12.61
CA ARG A 5 -10.83 14.06 -11.16
C ARG A 5 -10.47 12.62 -10.82
N LYS A 6 -9.40 12.44 -10.05
CA LYS A 6 -9.02 11.12 -9.52
C LYS A 6 -9.97 10.71 -8.41
N ASN A 7 -10.20 9.41 -8.26
CA ASN A 7 -11.13 8.85 -7.30
C ASN A 7 -10.36 8.00 -6.29
N LEU A 8 -10.58 8.26 -5.02
CA LEU A 8 -10.00 7.49 -3.93
C LEU A 8 -11.13 6.76 -3.21
N LEU A 9 -11.14 5.43 -3.33
CA LEU A 9 -12.03 4.55 -2.58
C LEU A 9 -11.32 4.19 -1.28
N VAL A 10 -11.75 4.79 -0.17
CA VAL A 10 -11.09 4.67 1.13
C VAL A 10 -11.91 3.75 2.01
N THR A 11 -11.37 2.60 2.41
CA THR A 11 -12.04 1.70 3.35
C THR A 11 -11.48 1.85 4.75
N THR A 12 -12.35 1.85 5.75
CA THR A 12 -11.93 1.94 7.16
C THR A 12 -11.58 0.58 7.77
N GLY A 13 -12.02 -0.53 7.18
CA GLY A 13 -11.76 -1.88 7.69
C GLY A 13 -12.62 -2.21 8.91
N ASP A 14 -12.01 -2.82 9.94
CA ASP A 14 -12.71 -3.27 11.15
C ASP A 14 -13.49 -2.14 11.84
N ALA A 15 -14.77 -2.39 12.17
CA ALA A 15 -15.63 -1.43 12.88
C ALA A 15 -15.14 -1.11 14.30
N ASP A 16 -14.46 -2.06 14.93
CA ASP A 16 -13.89 -2.01 16.27
C ASP A 16 -12.37 -1.75 16.25
N GLY A 17 -11.83 -1.31 15.11
CA GLY A 17 -10.43 -0.92 14.93
C GLY A 17 -10.25 0.59 14.79
N VAL A 18 -8.99 1.03 14.77
CA VAL A 18 -8.64 2.46 14.63
C VAL A 18 -8.83 3.01 13.22
N GLY A 19 -9.28 2.19 12.26
CA GLY A 19 -9.30 2.54 10.84
C GLY A 19 -10.13 3.79 10.53
N PHE A 20 -11.31 3.95 11.14
CA PHE A 20 -12.11 5.16 10.96
C PHE A 20 -11.49 6.39 11.64
N GLU A 21 -10.89 6.20 12.82
CA GLU A 21 -10.17 7.26 13.53
C GLU A 21 -9.04 7.83 12.66
N VAL A 22 -8.15 6.97 12.15
CA VAL A 22 -7.02 7.42 11.34
C VAL A 22 -7.51 8.05 10.05
N ALA A 23 -8.49 7.45 9.35
CA ALA A 23 -9.04 8.03 8.13
C ALA A 23 -9.63 9.43 8.35
N ALA A 24 -10.46 9.60 9.38
CA ALA A 24 -11.07 10.89 9.67
C ALA A 24 -10.03 11.96 10.01
N LYS A 25 -9.06 11.62 10.88
CA LYS A 25 -7.94 12.50 11.25
C LYS A 25 -7.01 12.81 10.06
N SER A 26 -6.76 11.87 9.16
CA SER A 26 -5.93 12.10 7.97
C SER A 26 -6.62 13.06 6.99
N LEU A 27 -7.92 12.86 6.74
CA LEU A 27 -8.68 13.67 5.79
C LEU A 27 -8.70 15.15 6.19
N ILE A 28 -8.89 15.47 7.48
CA ILE A 28 -8.88 16.87 7.95
C ILE A 28 -7.51 17.53 7.85
N GLN A 29 -6.42 16.75 7.81
CA GLN A 29 -5.06 17.27 7.67
C GLN A 29 -4.65 17.49 6.21
N LEU A 30 -5.45 17.04 5.24
CA LEU A 30 -5.19 17.28 3.83
C LEU A 30 -5.63 18.69 3.44
N PRO A 31 -4.83 19.40 2.62
CA PRO A 31 -5.17 20.76 2.21
C PRO A 31 -6.41 20.75 1.31
N ALA A 32 -7.23 21.81 1.37
CA ALA A 32 -8.48 21.90 0.60
C ALA A 32 -8.29 21.71 -0.92
N ILE A 33 -7.13 22.08 -1.47
CA ILE A 33 -6.78 21.86 -2.88
C ILE A 33 -6.79 20.37 -3.27
N PHE A 34 -6.50 19.47 -2.32
CA PHE A 34 -6.54 18.03 -2.53
C PHE A 34 -7.93 17.57 -2.97
N PHE A 35 -8.99 18.11 -2.36
CA PHE A 35 -10.38 17.75 -2.65
C PHE A 35 -10.93 18.42 -3.91
N LYS A 36 -10.23 19.42 -4.48
CA LYS A 36 -10.62 20.01 -5.77
C LYS A 36 -10.26 19.10 -6.95
N SER A 37 -9.13 18.41 -6.83
CA SER A 37 -8.58 17.53 -7.87
C SER A 37 -8.94 16.05 -7.67
N ASN A 38 -9.39 15.68 -6.47
CA ASN A 38 -9.67 14.30 -6.11
C ASN A 38 -11.07 14.18 -5.46
N ARG A 39 -11.84 13.17 -5.87
CA ARG A 39 -13.06 12.72 -5.19
C ARG A 39 -12.70 11.63 -4.20
N ILE A 40 -13.24 11.72 -2.98
CA ILE A 40 -12.97 10.74 -1.92
C ILE A 40 -14.30 10.10 -1.52
N PHE A 41 -14.29 8.77 -1.51
CA PHE A 41 -15.40 7.93 -1.07
C PHE A 41 -14.93 7.17 0.15
N LEU A 42 -15.41 7.55 1.34
CA LEU A 42 -15.03 6.95 2.61
C LEU A 42 -16.06 5.90 3.00
N PHE A 43 -15.69 4.63 2.90
CA PHE A 43 -16.50 3.47 3.26
C PHE A 43 -16.34 3.14 4.74
N VAL A 44 -17.46 3.19 5.46
CA VAL A 44 -17.57 2.90 6.88
C VAL A 44 -18.67 1.88 7.14
N THR A 45 -18.58 1.15 8.26
CA THR A 45 -19.65 0.25 8.68
C THR A 45 -20.78 1.06 9.29
N LYS A 46 -22.00 0.49 9.37
CA LYS A 46 -23.12 1.08 10.12
C LYS A 46 -22.81 1.42 11.59
N LYS A 47 -21.79 0.79 12.18
CA LYS A 47 -21.37 0.98 13.59
C LYS A 47 -20.23 2.00 13.74
N TYR A 48 -20.05 2.90 12.77
CA TYR A 48 -19.01 3.92 12.83
C TYR A 48 -19.13 4.81 14.08
N GLN A 49 -18.00 5.30 14.58
CA GLN A 49 -17.95 6.11 15.79
C GLN A 49 -18.46 7.55 15.53
N ALA A 50 -19.59 7.92 16.14
CA ALA A 50 -20.25 9.22 15.92
C ALA A 50 -19.32 10.44 16.07
N ARG A 51 -18.39 10.40 17.03
CA ARG A 51 -17.40 11.46 17.26
C ARG A 51 -16.58 11.84 16.01
N TYR A 52 -16.21 10.87 15.17
CA TYR A 52 -15.42 11.12 13.97
C TYR A 52 -16.30 11.56 12.79
N PHE A 53 -17.54 11.08 12.74
CA PHE A 53 -18.52 11.61 11.79
C PHE A 53 -18.82 13.10 12.06
N GLU A 54 -19.02 13.49 13.31
CA GLU A 54 -19.23 14.89 13.69
C GLU A 54 -17.97 15.75 13.46
N LEU A 55 -16.76 15.19 13.66
CA LEU A 55 -15.51 15.85 13.29
C LEU A 55 -15.45 16.14 11.77
N LEU A 56 -15.84 15.17 10.95
CA LEU A 56 -15.86 15.32 9.50
C LEU A 56 -16.90 16.34 9.04
N LYS A 57 -18.11 16.35 9.60
CA LYS A 57 -19.17 17.35 9.30
C LYS A 57 -18.72 18.80 9.52
N LYS A 58 -17.85 19.05 10.50
CA LYS A 58 -17.32 20.40 10.75
C LYS A 58 -16.47 20.89 9.58
N HIS A 59 -15.66 20.01 8.98
CA HIS A 59 -14.66 20.36 7.97
C HIS A 59 -15.16 20.19 6.52
N PHE A 60 -16.07 19.25 6.30
CA PHE A 60 -16.52 18.83 4.97
C PHE A 60 -18.01 19.09 4.77
N PHE A 61 -18.41 19.27 3.51
CA PHE A 61 -19.76 18.98 3.11
C PHE A 61 -19.86 17.45 2.90
N LEU A 62 -20.60 16.78 3.78
CA LEU A 62 -20.77 15.33 3.70
C LEU A 62 -21.93 14.99 2.79
N ASN A 63 -21.63 14.29 1.70
CA ASN A 63 -22.64 13.62 0.91
C ASN A 63 -22.80 12.20 1.46
N VAL A 64 -23.84 11.98 2.28
CA VAL A 64 -24.04 10.73 3.01
C VAL A 64 -24.92 9.79 2.20
N VAL A 65 -24.39 8.61 1.90
CA VAL A 65 -25.12 7.54 1.18
C VAL A 65 -25.06 6.27 2.00
N THR A 66 -26.18 5.56 2.11
CA THR A 66 -26.24 4.21 2.68
C THR A 66 -26.51 3.23 1.56
N THR A 67 -25.60 2.28 1.33
CA THR A 67 -25.71 1.33 0.22
C THR A 67 -24.90 0.06 0.51
N THR A 68 -25.02 -0.96 -0.35
CA THR A 68 -24.01 -2.02 -0.44
C THR A 68 -22.83 -1.53 -1.29
N SER A 69 -21.65 -2.15 -1.19
CA SER A 69 -20.54 -1.78 -2.08
C SER A 69 -20.76 -2.17 -3.55
N LEU A 70 -21.78 -2.98 -3.86
CA LEU A 70 -22.14 -3.42 -5.22
C LEU A 70 -23.08 -2.44 -5.93
N ASP A 71 -24.01 -1.82 -5.20
CA ASP A 71 -25.05 -0.95 -5.77
C ASP A 71 -24.59 0.50 -5.91
N PHE A 72 -23.28 0.73 -5.90
CA PHE A 72 -22.70 2.07 -5.82
C PHE A 72 -22.19 2.54 -7.18
N ASP A 73 -23.04 3.24 -7.93
CA ASP A 73 -22.60 4.04 -9.06
C ASP A 73 -21.78 5.23 -8.56
N LEU A 74 -20.46 5.13 -8.71
CA LEU A 74 -19.47 6.09 -8.18
C LEU A 74 -19.60 7.53 -8.73
N TRP A 75 -20.51 7.77 -9.67
CA TRP A 75 -20.42 8.92 -10.57
C TRP A 75 -21.49 9.99 -10.37
N ASP A 76 -22.58 9.69 -9.66
CA ASP A 76 -23.72 10.61 -9.52
C ASP A 76 -23.62 11.56 -8.30
N LEU A 77 -22.50 11.53 -7.57
CA LEU A 77 -22.30 12.29 -6.34
C LEU A 77 -21.55 13.63 -6.52
N ASP A 78 -21.64 14.29 -7.69
CA ASP A 78 -21.01 15.61 -7.88
C ASP A 78 -21.85 16.73 -7.26
N THR A 79 -21.62 17.01 -5.98
CA THR A 79 -22.26 18.12 -5.26
C THR A 79 -21.42 19.38 -5.33
N LYS A 80 -21.99 20.50 -5.77
CA LYS A 80 -21.34 21.81 -5.69
C LYS A 80 -21.41 22.32 -4.24
N SER A 81 -20.26 22.57 -3.63
CA SER A 81 -20.17 23.11 -2.27
C SER A 81 -19.03 24.11 -2.11
N ARG A 82 -19.18 25.04 -1.16
CA ARG A 82 -18.11 25.95 -0.73
C ARG A 82 -17.08 25.24 0.16
N LYS A 83 -17.51 24.22 0.91
CA LYS A 83 -16.61 23.34 1.67
C LYS A 83 -16.08 22.23 0.76
N PRO A 84 -14.89 21.67 1.05
CA PRO A 84 -14.46 20.41 0.45
C PRO A 84 -15.55 19.34 0.61
N VAL A 85 -15.84 18.58 -0.46
CA VAL A 85 -16.85 17.53 -0.45
C VAL A 85 -16.20 16.20 -0.08
N LEU A 86 -16.86 15.46 0.81
CA LEU A 86 -16.50 14.08 1.15
C LEU A 86 -17.74 13.20 0.96
N ASN A 87 -17.62 12.16 0.14
CA ASN A 87 -18.68 11.17 -0.02
C ASN A 87 -18.56 10.15 1.11
N PHE A 88 -19.46 10.22 2.07
CA PHE A 88 -19.47 9.36 3.26
C PHE A 88 -20.41 8.18 3.01
N VAL A 89 -19.83 7.01 2.75
CA VAL A 89 -20.56 5.81 2.34
C VAL A 89 -20.71 4.88 3.53
N VAL A 90 -21.93 4.76 4.03
CA VAL A 90 -22.29 3.79 5.06
C VAL A 90 -22.62 2.47 4.35
N ALA A 91 -21.63 1.59 4.33
CA ALA A 91 -21.73 0.31 3.67
C ALA A 91 -22.38 -0.74 4.58
N THR A 92 -23.33 -1.49 4.02
CA THR A 92 -24.17 -2.44 4.77
C THR A 92 -23.62 -3.86 4.78
N ASP A 93 -22.75 -4.18 3.82
CA ASP A 93 -22.00 -5.42 3.65
C ASP A 93 -20.73 -5.44 4.52
N SER A 94 -20.03 -6.58 4.55
CA SER A 94 -18.85 -6.74 5.41
C SER A 94 -17.64 -5.97 4.84
N PRO A 95 -16.69 -5.55 5.70
CA PRO A 95 -15.44 -4.96 5.22
C PRO A 95 -14.66 -5.81 4.22
N ALA A 96 -14.76 -7.14 4.29
CA ALA A 96 -14.15 -8.03 3.32
C ALA A 96 -14.82 -7.93 1.95
N ASP A 97 -16.16 -7.84 1.91
CA ASP A 97 -16.93 -7.64 0.67
C ASP A 97 -16.58 -6.31 0.02
N TRP A 98 -16.37 -5.25 0.81
CA TRP A 98 -15.93 -3.95 0.27
C TRP A 98 -14.64 -4.06 -0.51
N ILE A 99 -13.63 -4.75 0.04
CA ILE A 99 -12.34 -4.90 -0.64
C ILE A 99 -12.53 -5.60 -1.99
N LEU A 100 -13.34 -6.66 -2.01
CA LEU A 100 -13.61 -7.43 -3.22
C LEU A 100 -14.33 -6.59 -4.28
N ASN A 101 -15.40 -5.88 -3.89
CA ASN A 101 -16.23 -5.12 -4.82
C ASN A 101 -15.55 -3.84 -5.28
N LEU A 102 -14.94 -3.07 -4.38
CA LEU A 102 -14.22 -1.86 -4.74
C LEU A 102 -12.97 -2.16 -5.59
N ALA A 103 -12.33 -3.32 -5.40
CA ALA A 103 -11.26 -3.76 -6.29
C ALA A 103 -11.75 -4.02 -7.73
N LYS A 104 -12.97 -4.54 -7.92
CA LYS A 104 -13.58 -4.66 -9.26
C LYS A 104 -13.81 -3.28 -9.88
N ILE A 105 -14.34 -2.33 -9.10
CA ILE A 105 -14.54 -0.98 -9.63
C ILE A 105 -13.21 -0.29 -9.99
N CYS A 106 -12.17 -0.49 -9.18
CA CYS A 106 -10.82 -0.05 -9.50
C CYS A 106 -10.27 -0.72 -10.76
N LEU A 107 -10.58 -2.00 -11.01
CA LEU A 107 -10.17 -2.70 -12.23
C LEU A 107 -10.80 -2.05 -13.46
N ASP A 108 -12.10 -1.74 -13.41
CA ASP A 108 -12.84 -1.12 -14.51
C ASP A 108 -12.42 0.34 -14.76
N ASN A 109 -11.84 1.01 -13.76
CA ASN A 109 -11.49 2.44 -13.80
C ASN A 109 -10.03 2.72 -13.40
N SER A 110 -9.11 1.82 -13.77
CA SER A 110 -7.75 1.72 -13.24
C SER A 110 -6.87 2.96 -13.42
N SER A 111 -7.11 3.77 -14.44
CA SER A 111 -6.36 5.01 -14.71
C SER A 111 -6.74 6.15 -13.76
N THR A 112 -7.98 6.15 -13.25
CA THR A 112 -8.52 7.28 -12.47
C THR A 112 -8.88 6.92 -11.04
N THR A 113 -8.90 5.63 -10.68
CA THR A 113 -9.44 5.17 -9.39
C THR A 113 -8.42 4.33 -8.63
N ALA A 114 -8.18 4.69 -7.37
CA ALA A 114 -7.30 3.97 -6.46
C ALA A 114 -8.07 3.49 -5.22
N LEU A 115 -7.65 2.32 -4.72
CA LEU A 115 -8.14 1.76 -3.47
C LEU A 115 -7.15 2.09 -2.33
N VAL A 116 -7.65 2.72 -1.27
CA VAL A 116 -6.88 3.07 -0.08
C VAL A 116 -7.49 2.34 1.10
N THR A 117 -6.73 1.44 1.72
CA THR A 117 -7.30 0.48 2.69
C THR A 117 -6.79 0.70 4.09
N GLY A 118 -7.72 0.80 5.04
CA GLY A 118 -7.48 0.67 6.46
C GLY A 118 -7.22 -0.78 6.87
N PRO A 119 -6.93 -1.02 8.16
CA PRO A 119 -6.60 -2.34 8.65
C PRO A 119 -7.84 -3.25 8.72
N LEU A 120 -7.69 -4.49 8.22
CA LEU A 120 -8.72 -5.53 8.25
C LEU A 120 -8.19 -6.76 8.99
N SER A 121 -8.94 -7.27 9.96
CA SER A 121 -8.57 -8.48 10.68
C SER A 121 -8.89 -9.75 9.89
N LYS A 122 -8.06 -10.77 10.10
CA LYS A 122 -8.25 -12.09 9.49
C LYS A 122 -9.56 -12.74 9.94
N THR A 123 -9.99 -12.45 11.17
CA THR A 123 -11.25 -12.94 11.73
C THR A 123 -12.43 -12.47 10.89
N LEU A 124 -12.54 -11.17 10.59
CA LEU A 124 -13.63 -10.65 9.76
C LEU A 124 -13.64 -11.21 8.34
N ILE A 125 -12.47 -11.52 7.76
CA ILE A 125 -12.40 -12.15 6.43
C ILE A 125 -12.98 -13.57 6.49
N LYS A 126 -12.63 -14.34 7.51
CA LYS A 126 -13.17 -15.69 7.71
C LYS A 126 -14.66 -15.67 8.01
N ASP A 127 -15.12 -14.75 8.86
CA ASP A 127 -16.53 -14.61 9.24
C ASP A 127 -17.41 -14.25 8.03
N ALA A 128 -16.86 -13.54 7.04
CA ALA A 128 -17.51 -13.28 5.76
C ALA A 128 -17.54 -14.49 4.80
N GLY A 129 -17.04 -15.67 5.24
CA GLY A 129 -17.08 -16.91 4.48
C GLY A 129 -15.93 -17.10 3.49
N TYR A 130 -14.91 -16.23 3.51
CA TYR A 130 -13.77 -16.33 2.60
C TYR A 130 -12.63 -17.19 3.18
N SER A 131 -11.98 -17.96 2.32
CA SER A 131 -10.74 -18.71 2.64
C SER A 131 -9.47 -17.84 2.56
N PHE A 132 -9.62 -16.55 2.23
CA PHE A 132 -8.50 -15.63 2.11
C PHE A 132 -7.90 -15.28 3.47
N VAL A 133 -6.58 -15.08 3.50
CA VAL A 133 -5.85 -14.75 4.74
C VAL A 133 -5.76 -13.23 4.97
N GLY A 134 -5.96 -12.41 3.92
CA GLY A 134 -5.79 -10.97 3.98
C GLY A 134 -6.20 -10.25 2.70
N HIS A 135 -5.91 -8.94 2.66
CA HIS A 135 -6.16 -8.09 1.50
C HIS A 135 -5.44 -8.61 0.24
N THR A 136 -4.19 -9.04 0.35
CA THR A 136 -3.37 -9.42 -0.80
C THR A 136 -3.98 -10.61 -1.54
N GLU A 137 -4.50 -11.59 -0.83
CA GLU A 137 -5.13 -12.79 -1.40
C GLU A 137 -6.46 -12.44 -2.08
N ILE A 138 -7.29 -11.60 -1.46
CA ILE A 138 -8.52 -11.08 -2.07
C ILE A 138 -8.19 -10.34 -3.38
N LEU A 139 -7.20 -9.46 -3.34
CA LEU A 139 -6.80 -8.63 -4.49
C LEU A 139 -6.18 -9.47 -5.61
N ALA A 140 -5.38 -10.49 -5.29
CA ALA A 140 -4.85 -11.44 -6.26
C ALA A 140 -5.98 -12.19 -6.98
N HIS A 141 -6.98 -12.65 -6.21
CA HIS A 141 -8.15 -13.34 -6.76
C HIS A 141 -8.94 -12.43 -7.72
N VAL A 142 -9.26 -11.21 -7.31
CA VAL A 142 -10.04 -10.27 -8.12
C VAL A 142 -9.29 -9.83 -9.38
N SER A 143 -8.02 -9.49 -9.24
CA SER A 143 -7.21 -8.95 -10.36
C SER A 143 -6.71 -10.00 -11.34
N LYS A 144 -6.76 -11.29 -10.97
CA LYS A 144 -6.10 -12.39 -11.68
C LYS A 144 -4.61 -12.12 -11.94
N ALA A 145 -3.98 -11.28 -11.11
CA ALA A 145 -2.57 -10.94 -11.26
C ALA A 145 -1.70 -12.17 -11.03
N LYS A 146 -0.74 -12.41 -11.94
CA LYS A 146 0.18 -13.56 -11.87
C LYS A 146 1.10 -13.49 -10.65
N SER A 147 1.48 -12.29 -10.24
CA SER A 147 2.38 -12.07 -9.12
C SER A 147 2.11 -10.71 -8.50
N LEU A 148 1.97 -10.69 -7.18
CA LEU A 148 1.87 -9.47 -6.39
C LEU A 148 3.09 -9.34 -5.50
N TYR A 149 3.61 -8.12 -5.40
CA TYR A 149 4.75 -7.80 -4.57
C TYR A 149 4.37 -6.76 -3.52
N MET A 150 4.89 -6.94 -2.31
CA MET A 150 4.71 -5.97 -1.24
C MET A 150 5.77 -4.88 -1.39
N GLY A 151 5.32 -3.66 -1.68
CA GLY A 151 6.17 -2.47 -1.69
C GLY A 151 5.87 -1.60 -0.48
N PHE A 152 6.88 -0.87 -0.03
CA PHE A 152 6.78 0.05 1.10
C PHE A 152 7.44 1.37 0.74
N VAL A 153 6.70 2.47 0.94
CA VAL A 153 7.19 3.83 0.75
C VAL A 153 7.41 4.45 2.11
N GLY A 154 8.64 4.87 2.35
CA GLY A 154 9.04 5.59 3.55
C GLY A 154 9.61 6.95 3.19
N LYS A 155 9.77 7.80 4.20
CA LYS A 155 10.38 9.12 4.05
C LYS A 155 11.80 9.06 3.45
N TYR A 156 12.62 8.11 3.90
CA TYR A 156 14.04 8.06 3.59
C TYR A 156 14.41 6.98 2.56
N PHE A 157 13.70 5.86 2.56
CA PHE A 157 13.93 4.78 1.61
C PHE A 157 12.66 3.98 1.34
N ASN A 158 12.62 3.35 0.18
CA ASN A 158 11.51 2.51 -0.27
C ASN A 158 11.99 1.07 -0.40
N VAL A 159 11.13 0.11 -0.09
CA VAL A 159 11.44 -1.32 -0.12
C VAL A 159 10.46 -2.03 -1.05
N VAL A 160 10.92 -3.05 -1.78
CA VAL A 160 10.06 -4.05 -2.40
C VAL A 160 10.57 -5.43 -1.97
N LEU A 161 9.67 -6.25 -1.46
CA LEU A 161 9.98 -7.60 -1.02
C LEU A 161 9.87 -8.57 -2.21
N LEU A 162 10.94 -9.34 -2.43
CA LEU A 162 10.98 -10.36 -3.49
C LEU A 162 10.20 -11.62 -3.09
N THR A 163 10.16 -11.93 -1.80
CA THR A 163 9.32 -12.97 -1.23
C THR A 163 8.40 -12.39 -0.16
N GLY A 164 7.17 -12.91 -0.10
CA GLY A 164 6.16 -12.52 0.89
C GLY A 164 6.30 -13.31 2.19
N HIS A 165 5.17 -13.74 2.75
CA HIS A 165 5.12 -14.54 3.98
C HIS A 165 5.49 -16.01 3.72
N VAL A 166 6.79 -16.29 3.56
CA VAL A 166 7.34 -17.65 3.43
C VAL A 166 8.27 -17.96 4.59
N PRO A 167 8.37 -19.23 5.05
CA PRO A 167 9.38 -19.63 6.03
C PRO A 167 10.79 -19.30 5.53
N LEU A 168 11.67 -18.83 6.42
CA LEU A 168 13.04 -18.41 6.06
C LEU A 168 13.80 -19.52 5.32
N CYS A 169 13.63 -20.78 5.72
CA CYS A 169 14.25 -21.95 5.06
C CYS A 169 13.82 -22.17 3.60
N ARG A 170 12.76 -21.50 3.12
CA ARG A 170 12.28 -21.58 1.73
C ARG A 170 12.75 -20.42 0.86
N VAL A 171 13.30 -19.35 1.42
CA VAL A 171 13.64 -18.11 0.69
C VAL A 171 14.52 -18.40 -0.53
N SER A 172 15.65 -19.09 -0.38
CA SER A 172 16.55 -19.39 -1.51
C SER A 172 15.88 -20.17 -2.64
N LYS A 173 14.95 -21.07 -2.30
CA LYS A 173 14.18 -21.85 -3.28
C LYS A 173 13.14 -21.00 -3.99
N GLU A 174 12.44 -20.13 -3.26
CA GLU A 174 11.42 -19.25 -3.84
C GLU A 174 12.05 -18.17 -4.74
N LEU A 175 13.22 -17.62 -4.39
CA LEU A 175 13.95 -16.66 -5.25
C LEU A 175 14.24 -17.22 -6.65
N LYS A 176 14.45 -18.53 -6.78
CA LYS A 176 14.68 -19.20 -8.07
C LYS A 176 13.42 -19.34 -8.93
N ARG A 177 12.23 -19.12 -8.35
CA ARG A 177 10.91 -19.27 -8.98
C ARG A 177 10.25 -17.94 -9.32
N ILE A 178 10.87 -16.82 -8.92
CA ILE A 178 10.35 -15.48 -9.15
C ILE A 178 10.36 -15.16 -10.65
N ASP A 179 9.31 -14.48 -11.12
CA ASP A 179 9.30 -13.79 -12.40
C ASP A 179 10.16 -12.52 -12.33
N TRP A 180 11.47 -12.67 -12.55
CA TRP A 180 12.45 -11.57 -12.47
C TRP A 180 12.15 -10.43 -13.44
N LYS A 181 11.67 -10.75 -14.64
CA LYS A 181 11.24 -9.74 -15.61
C LYS A 181 10.05 -8.96 -15.05
N GLY A 182 9.05 -9.65 -14.50
CA GLY A 182 7.90 -9.05 -13.83
C GLY A 182 8.31 -8.15 -12.65
N VAL A 183 9.21 -8.61 -11.77
CA VAL A 183 9.76 -7.80 -10.67
C VAL A 183 10.37 -6.51 -11.19
N PHE A 184 11.21 -6.58 -12.21
CA PHE A 184 11.90 -5.41 -12.74
C PHE A 184 10.94 -4.45 -13.43
N ASP A 185 9.98 -4.95 -14.21
CA ASP A 185 8.96 -4.11 -14.86
C ASP A 185 8.08 -3.38 -13.84
N ILE A 186 7.65 -4.09 -12.80
CA ILE A 186 6.87 -3.53 -11.70
C ILE A 186 7.69 -2.49 -10.92
N THR A 187 8.96 -2.80 -10.61
CA THR A 187 9.87 -1.88 -9.92
C THR A 187 10.12 -0.63 -10.76
N HIS A 188 10.28 -0.79 -12.07
CA HIS A 188 10.45 0.31 -13.00
C HIS A 188 9.22 1.21 -13.06
N ALA A 189 8.01 0.65 -13.13
CA ALA A 189 6.77 1.41 -13.10
C ALA A 189 6.61 2.15 -11.76
N PHE A 190 6.78 1.43 -10.65
CA PHE A 190 6.68 1.98 -9.30
C PHE A 190 7.65 3.15 -9.07
N ARG A 191 8.94 2.97 -9.39
CA ARG A 191 9.94 4.02 -9.16
C ARG A 191 9.64 5.31 -9.91
N ARG A 192 8.99 5.26 -11.09
CA ARG A 192 8.71 6.46 -11.91
C ARG A 192 7.79 7.45 -11.21
N SER A 193 6.97 6.95 -10.30
CA SER A 193 6.04 7.72 -9.48
C SER A 193 6.65 8.16 -8.15
N LEU A 194 7.91 7.83 -7.86
CA LEU A 194 8.60 8.24 -6.64
C LEU A 194 9.48 9.48 -6.88
N PRO A 195 9.66 10.35 -5.86
CA PRO A 195 10.60 11.48 -5.95
C PRO A 195 12.03 11.06 -6.34
N GLN A 196 12.46 9.88 -5.89
CA GLN A 196 13.80 9.33 -6.10
C GLN A 196 13.95 8.62 -7.47
N ARG A 197 13.01 8.75 -8.41
CA ARG A 197 12.96 8.00 -9.69
C ARG A 197 14.24 7.95 -10.53
N LYS A 198 15.15 8.93 -10.39
CA LYS A 198 16.44 8.98 -11.11
C LYS A 198 17.57 8.19 -10.42
N LYS A 199 17.38 7.78 -9.16
CA LYS A 199 18.38 7.06 -8.38
C LYS A 199 18.38 5.56 -8.74
N PRO A 200 19.53 4.88 -8.63
CA PRO A 200 19.61 3.44 -8.91
C PRO A 200 18.70 2.63 -7.99
N VAL A 201 18.33 1.42 -8.42
CA VAL A 201 17.72 0.40 -7.55
C VAL A 201 18.82 -0.35 -6.80
N ALA A 202 18.62 -0.67 -5.53
CA ALA A 202 19.49 -1.54 -4.75
C ALA A 202 18.93 -2.97 -4.75
N MET A 203 19.78 -3.97 -4.93
CA MET A 203 19.48 -5.38 -4.62
C MET A 203 20.24 -5.76 -3.37
N VAL A 204 19.56 -6.19 -2.32
CA VAL A 204 20.20 -6.67 -1.08
C VAL A 204 20.61 -8.14 -1.27
N GLY A 205 21.79 -8.54 -0.77
CA GLY A 205 22.22 -9.95 -0.74
C GLY A 205 21.33 -10.82 0.15
N VAL A 206 21.43 -12.14 0.03
CA VAL A 206 20.62 -13.06 0.84
C VAL A 206 21.32 -13.35 2.16
N ASN A 207 22.62 -13.64 2.07
CA ASN A 207 23.45 -14.11 3.15
C ASN A 207 24.23 -12.97 3.82
N PRO A 208 24.75 -13.17 5.06
CA PRO A 208 25.69 -12.27 5.68
C PRO A 208 26.83 -11.88 4.74
N HIS A 209 27.26 -10.61 4.79
CA HIS A 209 28.32 -10.08 3.94
C HIS A 209 28.09 -10.27 2.42
N ALA A 210 26.83 -10.45 1.99
CA ALA A 210 26.49 -10.84 0.63
C ALA A 210 27.31 -12.07 0.16
N GLY A 211 27.37 -13.09 1.02
CA GLY A 211 27.95 -14.39 0.68
C GLY A 211 29.47 -14.49 0.80
N GLU A 212 30.16 -13.40 1.15
CA GLU A 212 31.62 -13.31 1.34
C GLU A 212 32.39 -14.01 0.20
N LYS A 213 32.15 -13.57 -1.04
CA LYS A 213 32.75 -14.14 -2.27
C LYS A 213 32.57 -15.67 -2.41
N GLY A 214 31.45 -16.20 -1.91
CA GLY A 214 31.12 -17.63 -1.98
C GLY A 214 31.60 -18.44 -0.78
N MET A 215 32.22 -17.83 0.24
CA MET A 215 32.60 -18.55 1.47
C MET A 215 31.38 -18.89 2.32
N ILE A 216 30.34 -18.05 2.29
CA ILE A 216 29.10 -18.22 3.07
C ILE A 216 27.95 -18.67 2.15
N SER A 217 27.93 -18.18 0.91
CA SER A 217 26.87 -18.44 -0.05
C SER A 217 26.88 -19.88 -0.56
N ALA A 218 25.69 -20.45 -0.78
CA ALA A 218 25.52 -21.69 -1.55
C ALA A 218 25.11 -21.39 -3.01
N GLY A 219 25.45 -20.20 -3.52
CA GLY A 219 25.18 -19.74 -4.89
C GLY A 219 24.01 -18.77 -5.01
N GLU A 220 23.40 -18.33 -3.91
CA GLU A 220 22.34 -17.32 -3.92
C GLU A 220 22.82 -15.99 -4.52
N GLU A 221 23.99 -15.48 -4.11
CA GLU A 221 24.50 -14.20 -4.59
C GLU A 221 24.96 -14.23 -6.04
N ASP A 222 25.52 -15.34 -6.50
CA ASP A 222 25.83 -15.56 -7.92
C ASP A 222 24.55 -15.57 -8.76
N TYR A 223 23.50 -16.24 -8.25
CA TYR A 223 22.20 -16.24 -8.90
C TYR A 223 21.62 -14.83 -8.96
N LEU A 224 21.59 -14.09 -7.85
CA LEU A 224 21.12 -12.69 -7.84
C LEU A 224 21.92 -11.82 -8.82
N SER A 225 23.23 -11.97 -8.86
CA SER A 225 24.11 -11.23 -9.79
C SER A 225 23.75 -11.50 -11.26
N LYS A 226 23.43 -12.75 -11.61
CA LYS A 226 22.94 -13.10 -12.95
C LYS A 226 21.61 -12.40 -13.26
N GLN A 227 20.67 -12.36 -12.32
CA GLN A 227 19.37 -11.71 -12.53
C GLN A 227 19.50 -10.19 -12.64
N ILE A 228 20.35 -9.56 -11.81
CA ILE A 228 20.66 -8.13 -11.86
C ILE A 228 21.12 -7.70 -13.25
N ASN A 229 21.96 -8.51 -13.90
CA ASN A 229 22.51 -8.20 -15.21
C ASN A 229 21.47 -8.15 -16.34
N LEU A 230 20.30 -8.78 -16.16
CA LEU A 230 19.21 -8.76 -17.15
C LEU A 230 18.60 -7.37 -17.34
N ASP A 231 18.66 -6.49 -16.33
CA ASP A 231 18.02 -5.17 -16.39
C ASP A 231 18.87 -4.02 -15.81
N LYS A 232 20.18 -4.24 -15.77
CA LYS A 232 21.16 -3.28 -15.23
C LYS A 232 21.09 -1.92 -15.94
N ASN A 233 20.87 -1.90 -17.25
CA ASN A 233 20.87 -0.68 -18.05
C ASN A 233 19.64 0.20 -17.78
N ARG A 234 18.45 -0.40 -17.62
CA ARG A 234 17.21 0.36 -17.40
C ARG A 234 17.09 0.81 -15.94
N LEU A 235 17.35 -0.09 -14.99
CA LEU A 235 17.12 0.17 -13.57
C LEU A 235 18.36 0.71 -12.83
N GLY A 236 19.55 0.61 -13.42
CA GLY A 236 20.80 1.03 -12.78
C GLY A 236 21.12 0.21 -11.53
N ILE A 237 20.70 -1.07 -11.50
CA ILE A 237 20.69 -1.89 -10.29
C ILE A 237 22.11 -2.01 -9.69
N LYS A 238 22.23 -1.77 -8.38
CA LYS A 238 23.46 -1.94 -7.59
C LYS A 238 23.27 -3.07 -6.59
N GLY A 239 24.23 -3.98 -6.54
CA GLY A 239 24.26 -5.09 -5.60
C GLY A 239 24.81 -6.38 -6.23
N PRO A 240 24.72 -7.51 -5.52
CA PRO A 240 24.11 -7.64 -4.20
C PRO A 240 24.80 -6.79 -3.12
N LEU A 241 24.04 -5.98 -2.39
CA LEU A 241 24.56 -5.17 -1.28
C LEU A 241 24.69 -6.02 -0.02
N VAL A 242 25.70 -5.72 0.79
CA VAL A 242 25.89 -6.32 2.11
C VAL A 242 24.69 -5.97 3.02
N PRO A 243 23.91 -6.95 3.51
CA PRO A 243 22.60 -6.69 4.13
C PRO A 243 22.59 -5.78 5.36
N ASP A 244 23.52 -6.00 6.29
CA ASP A 244 23.68 -5.22 7.53
C ASP A 244 24.20 -3.80 7.28
N ALA A 245 24.90 -3.59 6.16
CA ALA A 245 25.34 -2.27 5.72
C ALA A 245 24.31 -1.55 4.82
N ALA A 246 23.38 -2.28 4.20
CA ALA A 246 22.48 -1.77 3.17
C ALA A 246 21.61 -0.60 3.67
N PHE A 247 21.18 -0.64 4.92
CA PHE A 247 20.29 0.34 5.55
C PHE A 247 20.99 1.28 6.53
N LEU A 248 22.32 1.39 6.50
CA LEU A 248 23.02 2.44 7.25
C LEU A 248 22.52 3.83 6.81
N LYS A 249 22.54 4.79 7.73
CA LYS A 249 22.06 6.16 7.47
C LYS A 249 22.71 6.81 6.25
N SER A 250 23.97 6.50 5.97
CA SER A 250 24.68 6.98 4.78
C SER A 250 24.09 6.46 3.47
N ASN A 251 23.29 5.38 3.49
CA ASN A 251 22.60 4.79 2.34
C ASN A 251 21.13 5.20 2.24
N TRP A 252 20.57 5.83 3.28
CA TRP A 252 19.23 6.42 3.21
C TRP A 252 19.22 7.43 2.05
N GLU A 253 18.21 7.34 1.20
CA GLU A 253 18.11 8.13 -0.02
C GLU A 253 19.17 7.89 -1.11
N LYS A 254 20.13 6.96 -1.01
CA LYS A 254 21.05 6.68 -2.13
C LYS A 254 20.36 5.98 -3.32
N TYR A 255 19.31 5.22 -3.03
CA TYR A 255 18.61 4.38 -4.00
C TYR A 255 17.14 4.79 -4.11
N SER A 256 16.54 4.50 -5.26
CA SER A 256 15.10 4.72 -5.47
C SER A 256 14.27 3.68 -4.73
N VAL A 257 14.68 2.41 -4.82
CA VAL A 257 14.02 1.25 -4.21
C VAL A 257 15.08 0.24 -3.80
N TYR A 258 14.89 -0.39 -2.64
CA TYR A 258 15.64 -1.57 -2.18
C TYR A 258 14.82 -2.83 -2.46
N LEU A 259 15.31 -3.69 -3.35
CA LEU A 259 14.80 -5.04 -3.56
C LEU A 259 15.37 -5.94 -2.46
N CYS A 260 14.51 -6.43 -1.59
CA CYS A 260 14.89 -7.26 -0.44
C CYS A 260 14.46 -8.71 -0.69
N PRO A 261 15.40 -9.67 -0.77
CA PRO A 261 15.12 -11.08 -0.86
C PRO A 261 14.01 -11.64 0.04
N TYR A 262 13.89 -11.18 1.28
CA TYR A 262 12.88 -11.67 2.22
C TYR A 262 12.27 -10.59 3.11
N HIS A 263 11.11 -10.92 3.67
CA HIS A 263 10.23 -10.03 4.41
C HIS A 263 10.95 -9.26 5.53
N ASP A 264 11.55 -9.97 6.47
CA ASP A 264 12.16 -9.34 7.65
C ASP A 264 13.40 -8.51 7.30
N GLN A 265 14.13 -8.88 6.23
CA GLN A 265 15.29 -8.12 5.75
C GLN A 265 14.93 -6.68 5.38
N GLY A 266 13.78 -6.51 4.75
CA GLY A 266 13.29 -5.20 4.34
C GLY A 266 12.51 -4.50 5.46
N LEU A 267 11.66 -5.24 6.18
CA LEU A 267 10.73 -4.62 7.11
C LEU A 267 11.31 -4.28 8.48
N ILE A 268 12.29 -5.03 8.99
CA ILE A 268 12.96 -4.66 10.24
C ILE A 268 13.55 -3.24 10.13
N PRO A 269 14.44 -2.93 9.16
CA PRO A 269 14.99 -1.59 9.04
C PRO A 269 13.91 -0.57 8.65
N PHE A 270 12.95 -0.94 7.78
CA PHE A 270 11.90 -0.02 7.38
C PHE A 270 11.07 0.47 8.57
N LYS A 271 10.61 -0.46 9.43
CA LYS A 271 9.79 -0.12 10.60
C LYS A 271 10.60 0.54 11.71
N ALA A 272 11.85 0.14 11.91
CA ALA A 272 12.73 0.77 12.89
C ALA A 272 12.96 2.27 12.59
N ILE A 273 13.02 2.65 11.31
CA ILE A 273 13.33 4.03 10.90
C ILE A 273 12.08 4.88 10.64
N HIS A 274 11.05 4.30 10.02
CA HIS A 274 9.85 5.07 9.62
C HIS A 274 8.70 4.98 10.63
N GLY A 275 8.71 3.98 11.51
CA GLY A 275 7.65 3.72 12.47
C GLY A 275 6.25 3.71 11.84
N GLN A 276 5.25 4.11 12.63
CA GLN A 276 3.89 4.35 12.16
C GLN A 276 3.72 5.75 11.55
N ASP A 277 4.77 6.59 11.56
CA ASP A 277 4.69 7.99 11.18
C ASP A 277 4.73 8.23 9.67
N SER A 278 5.42 7.37 8.90
CA SER A 278 5.62 7.64 7.48
C SER A 278 5.62 6.41 6.57
N GLY A 279 5.45 5.22 7.13
CA GLY A 279 5.38 3.98 6.36
C GLY A 279 4.05 3.81 5.64
N VAL A 280 4.09 3.53 4.34
CA VAL A 280 2.92 3.18 3.52
C VAL A 280 3.17 1.86 2.82
N HIS A 281 2.23 0.93 2.93
CA HIS A 281 2.23 -0.31 2.14
C HIS A 281 1.55 -0.05 0.79
N VAL A 282 2.19 -0.48 -0.30
CA VAL A 282 1.64 -0.52 -1.65
C VAL A 282 1.66 -1.95 -2.17
N THR A 283 0.56 -2.38 -2.79
CA THR A 283 0.49 -3.69 -3.45
C THR A 283 0.82 -3.50 -4.92
N LEU A 284 1.98 -4.03 -5.32
CA LEU A 284 2.50 -3.91 -6.67
C LEU A 284 2.15 -5.13 -7.51
N GLY A 285 1.96 -4.94 -8.82
CA GLY A 285 1.52 -5.99 -9.75
C GLY A 285 0.00 -6.04 -9.98
N LEU A 286 -0.77 -5.25 -9.22
CA LEU A 286 -2.18 -5.03 -9.54
C LEU A 286 -2.32 -4.15 -10.79
N PRO A 287 -3.37 -4.35 -11.61
CA PRO A 287 -3.68 -3.51 -12.75
C PRO A 287 -4.27 -2.14 -12.35
N PHE A 288 -4.46 -1.90 -11.05
CA PHE A 288 -4.94 -0.64 -10.47
C PHE A 288 -4.11 -0.29 -9.23
N VAL A 289 -4.20 0.96 -8.77
CA VAL A 289 -3.45 1.44 -7.60
C VAL A 289 -4.12 0.98 -6.30
N ARG A 290 -3.36 0.31 -5.43
CA ARG A 290 -3.77 0.04 -4.05
C ARG A 290 -2.70 0.46 -3.05
N THR A 291 -3.07 1.32 -2.10
CA THR A 291 -2.24 1.69 -0.94
C THR A 291 -2.93 1.31 0.37
N SER A 292 -2.15 1.23 1.44
CA SER A 292 -2.62 0.85 2.76
C SER A 292 -1.72 1.39 3.85
N VAL A 293 -2.29 1.52 5.04
CA VAL A 293 -1.52 1.79 6.26
C VAL A 293 -0.55 0.64 6.56
N ASP A 294 0.56 0.94 7.22
CA ASP A 294 1.54 -0.07 7.67
C ASP A 294 1.33 -0.53 9.13
N HIS A 295 0.15 -0.22 9.70
CA HIS A 295 -0.26 -0.66 11.03
C HIS A 295 -1.47 -1.60 10.99
N GLY A 296 -1.66 -2.37 12.06
CA GLY A 296 -2.81 -3.24 12.25
C GLY A 296 -4.06 -2.51 12.75
N THR A 297 -5.05 -3.26 13.22
CA THR A 297 -6.35 -2.74 13.69
C THR A 297 -6.26 -1.98 15.01
N ALA A 298 -5.21 -2.22 15.81
CA ALA A 298 -4.93 -1.54 17.08
C ALA A 298 -6.16 -1.44 18.01
N LYS A 299 -6.87 -2.56 18.19
CA LYS A 299 -8.14 -2.63 18.95
C LYS A 299 -7.97 -2.18 20.41
N GLU A 300 -6.78 -2.34 20.97
CA GLU A 300 -6.41 -1.93 22.33
C GLU A 300 -6.51 -0.40 22.56
N ILE A 301 -6.44 0.40 21.50
CA ILE A 301 -6.64 1.86 21.57
C ILE A 301 -7.93 2.34 20.87
N PHE A 302 -8.81 1.41 20.47
CA PHE A 302 -10.09 1.75 19.85
C PHE A 302 -10.92 2.72 20.72
N GLY A 303 -11.37 3.81 20.11
CA GLY A 303 -12.21 4.81 20.79
C GLY A 303 -11.45 5.76 21.72
N LYS A 304 -10.14 5.55 21.94
CA LYS A 304 -9.32 6.37 22.86
C LYS A 304 -8.78 7.66 22.25
N ASN A 305 -8.97 7.90 20.95
CA ASN A 305 -8.39 9.05 20.22
C ASN A 305 -6.86 9.06 20.12
N LEU A 306 -6.17 7.95 20.34
CA LEU A 306 -4.70 7.90 20.42
C LEU A 306 -4.03 7.51 19.09
N ALA A 307 -4.78 7.07 18.09
CA ALA A 307 -4.21 6.57 16.85
C ALA A 307 -3.59 7.70 16.02
N ASN A 308 -2.41 7.42 15.47
CA ASN A 308 -1.65 8.32 14.62
C ASN A 308 -2.16 8.23 13.16
N PRO A 309 -2.61 9.35 12.56
CA PRO A 309 -3.18 9.35 11.21
C PRO A 309 -2.15 9.44 10.08
N ASN A 310 -0.86 9.57 10.37
CA ASN A 310 0.12 9.93 9.34
C ASN A 310 0.28 8.86 8.26
N SER A 311 0.34 7.58 8.61
CA SER A 311 0.41 6.48 7.63
C SER A 311 -0.78 6.49 6.65
N MET A 312 -2.00 6.74 7.14
CA MET A 312 -3.20 6.83 6.28
C MET A 312 -3.17 8.09 5.40
N LYS A 313 -2.68 9.21 5.92
CA LYS A 313 -2.50 10.44 5.14
C LYS A 313 -1.49 10.22 4.00
N GLU A 314 -0.34 9.63 4.29
CA GLU A 314 0.66 9.30 3.28
C GLU A 314 0.13 8.27 2.28
N ALA A 315 -0.71 7.32 2.71
CA ALA A 315 -1.35 6.35 1.81
C ALA A 315 -2.29 7.04 0.79
N LEU A 316 -3.06 8.04 1.22
CA LEU A 316 -3.92 8.85 0.35
C LEU A 316 -3.08 9.67 -0.65
N LEU A 317 -2.01 10.32 -0.17
CA LEU A 317 -1.11 11.11 -1.02
C LEU A 317 -0.38 10.24 -2.05
N LEU A 318 0.11 9.07 -1.62
CA LEU A 318 0.78 8.11 -2.50
C LEU A 318 -0.18 7.56 -3.56
N ALA A 319 -1.43 7.23 -3.19
CA ALA A 319 -2.43 6.75 -4.15
C ALA A 319 -2.64 7.75 -5.30
N VAL A 320 -2.81 9.03 -5.00
CA VAL A 320 -2.94 10.09 -6.01
C VAL A 320 -1.68 10.19 -6.87
N ARG A 321 -0.49 10.05 -6.30
CA ARG A 321 0.79 10.10 -7.02
C ARG A 321 0.96 8.93 -7.98
N LEU A 322 0.44 7.76 -7.63
CA LEU A 322 0.51 6.54 -8.43
C LEU A 322 -0.52 6.50 -9.56
N LEU A 323 -1.64 7.23 -9.44
CA LEU A 323 -2.61 7.40 -10.54
C LEU A 323 -2.03 8.30 -11.65
N HIS A 324 -2.23 7.89 -12.91
CA HIS A 324 -1.70 8.58 -14.09
C HIS A 324 -2.74 9.50 -14.73
#